data_AF-A0A847BUV8-F1
#
_entry.id   AF-A0A847BUV8-F1
#
_cell.length_a   1.000
_cell.length_b   1.000
_cell.length_c   1.000
_cell.angle_alpha   90.00
_cell.angle_beta   90.00
_cell.angle_gamma   90.00
#
_symmetry.space_group_name_H-M   'P 1'
#
loop_
_entity.id
_entity.type
_entity.pdbx_description
1 polymer ?
#
loop_
_entity_poly.entity_id
_entity_poly.type
_entity_poly.pdbx_seq_one_letter_code
_entity_poly.pdbx_strand_id
1 'polypeptide(L)'
;MLPKRLTTALGLRGVFTAKDTNSLISACNKLEIKIENNEQFEGEFNRYFVGPQAPIAPPYASFYLDGGGAIMGKTTQTVRELYDLMGLINPKEGSLPEDFLGLELDAYYQLLHIELTKNIHYLQSLRLHFLKEHIAMWIPLFIQAAKNSDHTPSPSLLALLDSLNAFINTELSN
;
A
#
# COMPACT_ATOMS: atom_id res chain seq x y z
N MET A 1 14.58 -14.57 -12.11
CA MET A 1 13.62 -14.50 -10.99
C MET A 1 13.80 -13.13 -10.33
N LEU A 2 12.73 -12.39 -10.01
CA LEU A 2 12.86 -11.12 -9.30
C LEU A 2 13.37 -11.37 -7.87
N PRO A 3 14.24 -10.50 -7.31
CA PRO A 3 14.61 -10.57 -5.90
C PRO A 3 13.37 -10.59 -5.00
N LYS A 4 13.41 -11.37 -3.90
CA LYS A 4 12.28 -11.53 -2.97
C LYS A 4 11.67 -10.19 -2.56
N ARG A 5 12.52 -9.20 -2.25
CA ARG A 5 12.15 -7.82 -1.91
C ARG A 5 11.26 -7.15 -2.97
N LEU A 6 11.63 -7.27 -4.25
CA LEU A 6 10.85 -6.73 -5.37
C LEU A 6 9.54 -7.49 -5.58
N THR A 7 9.56 -8.81 -5.40
CA THR A 7 8.35 -9.64 -5.49
C THR A 7 7.33 -9.28 -4.40
N THR A 8 7.77 -9.07 -3.17
CA THR A 8 6.90 -8.65 -2.06
C THR A 8 6.32 -7.25 -2.30
N ALA A 9 7.14 -6.27 -2.69
CA ALA A 9 6.68 -4.93 -3.04
C ALA A 9 5.64 -4.96 -4.17
N LEU A 10 5.90 -5.74 -5.22
CA LEU A 10 4.99 -5.90 -6.35
C LEU A 10 3.67 -6.59 -5.97
N GLY A 11 3.72 -7.58 -5.07
CA GLY A 11 2.54 -8.26 -4.54
C GLY A 11 1.66 -7.30 -3.73
N LEU A 12 2.24 -6.55 -2.80
CA LEU A 12 1.51 -5.57 -1.98
C LEU A 12 0.86 -4.49 -2.85
N ARG A 13 1.63 -3.89 -3.77
CA ARG A 13 1.10 -2.97 -4.79
C ARG A 13 -0.05 -3.59 -5.56
N GLY A 14 0.11 -4.83 -6.02
CA GLY A 14 -0.89 -5.54 -6.83
C GLY A 14 -2.21 -5.76 -6.11
N VAL A 15 -2.17 -6.01 -4.79
CA VAL A 15 -3.38 -6.19 -3.98
C VAL A 15 -4.20 -4.90 -3.94
N PHE A 16 -3.58 -3.76 -3.63
CA PHE A 16 -4.28 -2.48 -3.50
C PHE A 16 -4.58 -1.79 -4.84
N THR A 17 -4.09 -2.32 -5.96
CA THR A 17 -4.37 -1.81 -7.32
C THR A 17 -5.17 -2.79 -8.17
N ALA A 18 -5.60 -3.91 -7.59
CA ALA A 18 -6.42 -4.91 -8.26
C ALA A 18 -7.75 -4.30 -8.74
N LYS A 19 -8.23 -4.77 -9.89
CA LYS A 19 -9.47 -4.28 -10.53
C LYS A 19 -10.58 -5.33 -10.56
N ASP A 20 -10.21 -6.58 -10.27
CA ASP A 20 -11.07 -7.74 -10.31
C ASP A 20 -10.53 -8.82 -9.36
N THR A 21 -11.35 -9.82 -9.07
CA THR A 21 -10.99 -10.98 -8.25
C THR A 21 -9.70 -11.64 -8.73
N ASN A 22 -9.52 -11.82 -10.04
CA ASN A 22 -8.37 -12.55 -10.59
C ASN A 22 -7.04 -11.84 -10.32
N SER A 23 -7.01 -10.52 -10.50
CA SER A 23 -5.83 -9.69 -10.23
C SER A 23 -5.53 -9.61 -8.74
N LEU A 24 -6.55 -9.50 -7.88
CA LEU A 24 -6.42 -9.53 -6.42
C LEU A 24 -5.78 -10.85 -5.95
N ILE A 25 -6.34 -11.98 -6.36
CA ILE A 25 -5.85 -13.30 -5.98
C ILE A 25 -4.45 -13.57 -6.57
N SER A 26 -4.19 -13.14 -7.80
CA SER A 26 -2.85 -13.21 -8.40
C SER A 26 -1.82 -12.42 -7.59
N ALA A 27 -2.20 -11.31 -6.97
CA ALA A 27 -1.32 -10.52 -6.12
C ALA A 27 -1.10 -11.20 -4.75
N CYS A 28 -2.15 -11.71 -4.12
CA CYS A 28 -2.05 -12.50 -2.89
C CYS A 28 -1.14 -13.74 -3.05
N ASN A 29 -1.23 -14.44 -4.18
CA ASN A 29 -0.37 -15.59 -4.48
C ASN A 29 1.11 -15.21 -4.56
N LYS A 30 1.46 -14.01 -5.04
CA LYS A 30 2.86 -13.51 -5.04
C LYS A 30 3.37 -13.24 -3.62
N LEU A 31 2.47 -13.01 -2.68
CA LEU A 31 2.75 -12.85 -1.26
C LEU A 31 2.67 -14.17 -0.48
N GLU A 32 2.45 -15.31 -1.17
CA GLU A 32 2.26 -16.61 -0.56
C GLU A 32 1.07 -16.66 0.42
N ILE A 33 0.10 -15.76 0.26
CA ILE A 33 -1.12 -15.71 1.07
C ILE A 33 -2.11 -16.72 0.49
N LYS A 34 -2.44 -17.73 1.29
CA LYS A 34 -3.44 -18.74 0.92
C LYS A 34 -4.84 -18.14 0.99
N ILE A 35 -5.55 -18.17 -0.13
CA ILE A 35 -6.98 -17.82 -0.22
C ILE A 35 -7.78 -19.10 -0.46
N GLU A 36 -8.73 -19.39 0.43
CA GLU A 36 -9.55 -20.61 0.33
C GLU A 36 -10.77 -20.41 -0.57
N ASN A 37 -11.37 -19.22 -0.55
CA ASN A 37 -12.48 -18.84 -1.39
C ASN A 37 -12.27 -17.42 -1.94
N ASN A 38 -12.14 -17.31 -3.26
CA ASN A 38 -11.79 -16.06 -3.94
C ASN A 38 -12.89 -14.99 -3.81
N GLU A 39 -14.15 -15.36 -4.02
CA GLU A 39 -15.28 -14.43 -3.95
C GLU A 39 -15.51 -13.92 -2.53
N GLN A 40 -15.39 -14.81 -1.53
CA GLN A 40 -15.49 -14.44 -0.13
C GLN A 40 -14.37 -13.47 0.27
N PHE A 41 -13.13 -13.73 -0.18
CA PHE A 41 -12.00 -12.87 0.12
C PHE A 41 -12.12 -11.50 -0.57
N GLU A 42 -12.57 -11.44 -1.82
CA GLU A 42 -12.85 -10.18 -2.51
C GLU A 42 -13.95 -9.38 -1.79
N GLY A 43 -15.03 -10.03 -1.39
CA GLY A 43 -16.10 -9.38 -0.63
C GLY A 43 -15.62 -8.81 0.71
N GLU A 44 -14.76 -9.55 1.42
CA GLU A 44 -14.10 -9.07 2.63
C GLU A 44 -13.16 -7.90 2.34
N PHE A 45 -12.28 -8.02 1.34
CA PHE A 45 -11.36 -6.97 0.93
C PHE A 45 -12.10 -5.67 0.60
N ASN A 46 -13.19 -5.77 -0.17
CA ASN A 46 -14.03 -4.63 -0.54
C ASN A 46 -14.65 -3.97 0.69
N ARG A 47 -15.20 -4.75 1.63
CA ARG A 47 -15.74 -4.23 2.90
C ARG A 47 -14.67 -3.48 3.72
N TYR A 48 -13.43 -3.98 3.71
CA TYR A 48 -12.37 -3.37 4.50
C TYR A 48 -11.79 -2.12 3.87
N PHE A 49 -11.60 -2.09 2.56
CA PHE A 49 -10.72 -1.09 1.92
C PHE A 49 -11.34 -0.32 0.74
N VAL A 50 -12.46 -0.77 0.16
CA VAL A 50 -12.95 -0.23 -1.13
C VAL A 50 -14.36 0.35 -1.04
N GLY A 51 -15.34 -0.45 -0.61
CA GLY A 51 -16.76 -0.10 -0.61
C GLY A 51 -17.62 -1.22 -1.17
N PRO A 52 -18.92 -0.97 -1.45
CA PRO A 52 -19.54 0.33 -1.73
C PRO A 52 -19.99 1.13 -0.49
N GLN A 53 -19.99 0.53 0.70
CA GLN A 53 -20.21 1.27 1.96
C GLN A 53 -18.91 1.97 2.40
N ALA A 54 -18.97 2.79 3.45
CA ALA A 54 -17.76 3.34 4.05
C ALA A 54 -16.80 2.19 4.44
N PRO A 55 -15.56 2.15 3.90
CA PRO A 55 -14.61 1.10 4.23
C PRO A 55 -14.25 1.13 5.72
N ILE A 56 -14.01 -0.05 6.31
CA ILE A 56 -13.59 -0.18 7.71
C ILE A 56 -12.25 0.53 7.96
N ALA A 57 -11.31 0.40 7.03
CA ALA A 57 -10.00 1.00 7.08
C ALA A 57 -9.67 1.64 5.72
N PRO A 58 -10.13 2.87 5.45
CA PRO A 58 -9.86 3.52 4.17
C PRO A 58 -8.34 3.65 3.91
N PRO A 59 -7.80 3.11 2.81
CA PRO A 59 -6.36 3.03 2.57
C PRO A 59 -5.77 4.34 2.02
N TYR A 60 -6.02 5.45 2.69
CA TYR A 60 -5.55 6.80 2.34
C TYR A 60 -4.77 7.40 3.51
N ALA A 61 -3.55 7.91 3.28
CA ALA A 61 -2.74 8.46 4.37
C ALA A 61 -3.43 9.65 5.07
N SER A 62 -4.08 10.52 4.31
CA SER A 62 -4.84 11.68 4.82
C SER A 62 -5.93 11.28 5.81
N PHE A 63 -6.57 10.13 5.63
CA PHE A 63 -7.59 9.62 6.55
C PHE A 63 -7.04 9.46 7.97
N TYR A 64 -5.77 9.09 8.09
CA TYR A 64 -5.09 8.85 9.37
C TYR A 64 -4.29 10.05 9.87
N LEU A 65 -3.70 10.84 8.96
CA LEU A 65 -2.74 11.90 9.31
C LEU A 65 -3.37 13.30 9.39
N ASP A 66 -4.40 13.61 8.60
CA ASP A 66 -5.00 14.96 8.60
C ASP A 66 -6.07 15.14 9.70
N GLY A 67 -6.45 14.04 10.37
CA GLY A 67 -7.46 14.03 11.43
C GLY A 67 -8.91 14.05 10.89
N GLY A 68 -9.84 13.56 11.70
CA GLY A 68 -11.28 13.59 11.38
C GLY A 68 -11.72 12.69 10.21
N GLY A 69 -10.85 11.80 9.70
CA GLY A 69 -11.17 10.89 8.60
C GLY A 69 -11.33 11.58 7.24
N ALA A 70 -10.72 12.76 7.06
CA ALA A 70 -10.73 13.48 5.79
C ALA A 70 -9.86 12.77 4.74
N ILE A 71 -10.31 12.79 3.48
CA ILE A 71 -9.53 12.30 2.33
C ILE A 71 -9.26 13.50 1.41
N MET A 72 -8.14 13.49 0.68
CA MET A 72 -7.69 14.61 -0.18
C MET A 72 -7.34 15.87 0.63
N GLY A 73 -6.76 15.68 1.82
CA GLY A 73 -6.36 16.78 2.69
C GLY A 73 -4.92 17.27 2.45
N LYS A 74 -4.32 17.83 3.51
CA LYS A 74 -2.95 18.36 3.46
C LYS A 74 -1.94 17.26 3.17
N THR A 75 -2.15 16.07 3.71
CA THR A 75 -1.27 14.93 3.48
C THR A 75 -1.21 14.56 2.00
N THR A 76 -2.34 14.56 1.29
CA THR A 76 -2.38 14.30 -0.17
C THR A 76 -1.53 15.31 -0.94
N GLN A 77 -1.58 16.60 -0.57
CA GLN A 77 -0.75 17.63 -1.18
C GLN A 77 0.76 17.41 -0.88
N THR A 78 1.12 17.04 0.34
CA THR A 78 2.50 16.67 0.70
C THR A 78 3.01 15.50 -0.14
N VAL A 79 2.18 14.47 -0.37
CA VAL A 79 2.57 13.32 -1.21
C VAL A 79 2.77 13.75 -2.67
N ARG A 80 1.95 14.66 -3.18
CA ARG A 80 2.13 15.22 -4.54
C ARG A 80 3.49 15.92 -4.67
N GLU A 81 3.86 16.74 -3.70
CA GLU A 81 5.18 17.42 -3.68
C GLU A 81 6.34 16.42 -3.59
N LEU A 82 6.18 15.34 -2.82
CA LEU A 82 7.16 14.26 -2.78
C LEU A 82 7.28 13.56 -4.14
N TYR A 83 6.16 13.31 -4.84
CA TYR A 83 6.20 12.73 -6.18
C TYR A 83 6.95 13.63 -7.16
N ASP A 84 6.68 14.94 -7.14
CA ASP A 84 7.37 15.92 -7.98
C ASP A 84 8.88 15.94 -7.70
N LEU A 85 9.30 15.94 -6.42
CA LEU A 85 10.71 15.85 -6.01
C LEU A 85 11.37 14.56 -6.50
N MET A 86 10.61 13.47 -6.59
CA MET A 86 11.08 12.17 -7.08
C MET A 86 11.02 12.03 -8.61
N GLY A 87 10.47 13.02 -9.33
CA GLY A 87 10.22 12.94 -10.77
C GLY A 87 9.18 11.89 -11.14
N LEU A 88 8.25 11.59 -10.23
CA LEU A 88 7.15 10.65 -10.42
C LEU A 88 5.86 11.41 -10.76
N ILE A 89 4.99 10.77 -11.54
CA ILE A 89 3.68 11.31 -11.93
C ILE A 89 2.60 10.32 -11.47
N ASN A 90 1.51 10.83 -10.91
CA ASN A 90 0.34 10.02 -10.59
C ASN A 90 -0.36 9.57 -11.89
N PRO A 91 -0.38 8.27 -12.23
CA PRO A 91 -1.04 7.77 -13.44
C PRO A 91 -2.58 7.85 -13.39
N LYS A 92 -3.12 8.23 -12.24
CA LYS A 92 -4.55 8.34 -11.92
C LYS A 92 -4.91 9.72 -11.38
N GLU A 93 -4.16 10.75 -11.77
CA GLU A 93 -4.44 12.14 -11.42
C GLU A 93 -5.91 12.49 -11.69
N GLY A 94 -6.55 13.13 -10.72
CA GLY A 94 -7.97 13.48 -10.75
C GLY A 94 -8.95 12.33 -10.52
N SER A 95 -8.49 11.08 -10.46
CA SER A 95 -9.32 9.89 -10.18
C SER A 95 -9.00 9.24 -8.83
N LEU A 96 -7.72 9.16 -8.47
CA LEU A 96 -7.26 8.63 -7.19
C LEU A 96 -6.30 9.64 -6.53
N PRO A 97 -6.53 9.98 -5.25
CA PRO A 97 -5.61 10.76 -4.43
C PRO A 97 -4.21 10.14 -4.39
N GLU A 98 -3.16 10.95 -4.44
CA GLU A 98 -1.76 10.53 -4.44
C GLU A 98 -1.37 9.73 -3.18
N ASP A 99 -2.07 9.97 -2.07
CA ASP A 99 -1.88 9.30 -0.79
C ASP A 99 -2.65 7.99 -0.64
N PHE A 100 -3.20 7.46 -1.74
CA PHE A 100 -3.76 6.11 -1.76
C PHE A 100 -2.65 5.05 -1.66
N LEU A 101 -2.81 4.07 -0.77
CA LEU A 101 -1.80 3.03 -0.50
C LEU A 101 -1.27 2.35 -1.77
N GLY A 102 -2.16 2.04 -2.70
CA GLY A 102 -1.77 1.38 -3.95
C GLY A 102 -0.83 2.23 -4.82
N LEU A 103 -0.99 3.56 -4.80
CA LEU A 103 -0.11 4.50 -5.51
C LEU A 103 1.21 4.70 -4.77
N GLU A 104 1.19 4.83 -3.44
CA GLU A 104 2.43 4.93 -2.65
C GLU A 104 3.30 3.69 -2.79
N LEU A 105 2.70 2.50 -2.78
CA LEU A 105 3.40 1.23 -3.04
C LEU A 105 3.90 1.12 -4.48
N ASP A 106 3.19 1.70 -5.46
CA ASP A 106 3.66 1.80 -6.84
C ASP A 106 4.91 2.68 -6.93
N ALA A 107 4.86 3.90 -6.39
CA ALA A 107 5.99 4.83 -6.33
C ALA A 107 7.20 4.17 -5.64
N TYR A 108 6.98 3.54 -4.49
CA TYR A 108 8.01 2.80 -3.76
C TYR A 108 8.65 1.69 -4.60
N TYR A 109 7.82 0.87 -5.24
CA TYR A 109 8.26 -0.23 -6.11
C TYR A 109 9.12 0.29 -7.27
N GLN A 110 8.72 1.38 -7.92
CA GLN A 110 9.44 1.94 -9.06
C GLN A 110 10.83 2.43 -8.65
N LEU A 111 10.94 3.16 -7.54
CA LEU A 111 12.21 3.61 -6.99
C LEU A 111 13.12 2.42 -6.66
N LEU A 112 12.58 1.40 -5.98
CA LEU A 112 13.31 0.18 -5.64
C LEU A 112 13.75 -0.59 -6.88
N HIS A 113 12.90 -0.68 -7.90
CA HIS A 113 13.20 -1.39 -9.14
C HIS A 113 14.34 -0.71 -9.89
N ILE A 114 14.29 0.62 -10.03
CA ILE A 114 15.33 1.39 -10.72
C ILE A 114 16.64 1.36 -9.92
N GLU A 115 16.58 1.53 -8.59
CA GLU A 115 17.72 1.40 -7.67
C GLU A 115 18.49 0.09 -7.96
N LEU A 116 17.78 -1.04 -7.97
CA LEU A 116 18.38 -2.36 -8.12
C LEU A 116 18.79 -2.72 -9.56
N THR A 117 18.01 -2.30 -10.57
CA THR A 117 18.26 -2.68 -11.97
C THR A 117 19.22 -1.75 -12.71
N LYS A 118 19.28 -0.48 -12.32
CA LYS A 118 20.16 0.53 -12.90
C LYS A 118 21.37 0.85 -12.00
N ASN A 119 21.42 0.26 -10.80
CA ASN A 119 22.47 0.48 -9.81
C ASN A 119 22.65 1.97 -9.44
N ILE A 120 21.53 2.67 -9.27
CA ILE A 120 21.50 4.11 -8.97
C ILE A 120 21.30 4.28 -7.47
N HIS A 121 22.40 4.29 -6.71
CA HIS A 121 22.35 4.26 -5.24
C HIS A 121 21.69 5.48 -4.59
N TYR A 122 21.69 6.66 -5.22
CA TYR A 122 21.03 7.83 -4.62
C TYR A 122 19.50 7.65 -4.48
N LEU A 123 18.89 6.79 -5.31
CA LEU A 123 17.47 6.45 -5.20
C LEU A 123 17.16 5.73 -3.88
N GLN A 124 18.14 5.06 -3.27
CA GLN A 124 17.98 4.48 -1.94
C GLN A 124 17.63 5.55 -0.91
N SER A 125 18.37 6.66 -0.89
CA SER A 125 18.14 7.76 0.06
C SER A 125 16.76 8.38 -0.15
N LEU A 126 16.37 8.58 -1.40
CA LEU A 126 15.06 9.15 -1.75
C LEU A 126 13.91 8.21 -1.36
N ARG A 127 14.03 6.93 -1.68
CA ARG A 127 13.07 5.89 -1.30
C ARG A 127 12.95 5.75 0.22
N LEU A 128 14.08 5.77 0.95
CA LEU A 128 14.08 5.70 2.41
C LEU A 128 13.49 6.95 3.05
N HIS A 129 13.71 8.13 2.46
CA HIS A 129 13.06 9.36 2.91
C HIS A 129 11.54 9.27 2.74
N PHE A 130 11.04 8.86 1.57
CA PHE A 130 9.62 8.65 1.35
C PHE A 130 9.03 7.59 2.30
N LEU A 131 9.76 6.52 2.57
CA LEU A 131 9.34 5.49 3.52
C LEU A 131 9.23 6.03 4.95
N LYS A 132 10.29 6.69 5.45
CA LYS A 132 10.41 7.11 6.86
C LYS A 132 9.52 8.30 7.18
N GLU A 133 9.55 9.31 6.33
CA GLU A 133 8.87 10.57 6.59
C GLU A 133 7.39 10.54 6.22
N HIS A 134 6.97 9.55 5.41
CA HIS A 134 5.59 9.47 4.94
C HIS A 134 4.94 8.10 5.20
N ILE A 135 5.31 7.05 4.45
CA ILE A 135 4.59 5.75 4.51
C ILE A 135 4.55 5.19 5.94
N ALA A 136 5.68 5.19 6.65
CA ALA A 136 5.79 4.64 8.01
C ALA A 136 4.96 5.40 9.05
N MET A 137 4.55 6.65 8.76
CA MET A 137 3.77 7.46 9.69
C MET A 137 2.32 6.98 9.83
N TRP A 138 1.77 6.33 8.80
CA TRP A 138 0.33 6.03 8.75
C TRP A 138 0.02 4.54 8.60
N ILE A 139 0.91 3.73 8.03
CA ILE A 139 0.68 2.28 7.85
C ILE A 139 0.36 1.56 9.18
N PRO A 140 1.05 1.85 10.32
CA PRO A 140 0.67 1.24 11.60
C PRO A 140 -0.76 1.57 12.03
N LEU A 141 -1.20 2.81 11.80
CA LEU A 141 -2.57 3.27 12.13
C LEU A 141 -3.60 2.59 11.22
N PHE A 142 -3.31 2.47 9.93
CA PHE A 142 -4.13 1.75 8.96
C PHE A 142 -4.30 0.26 9.35
N ILE A 143 -3.21 -0.42 9.67
CA ILE A 143 -3.24 -1.82 10.10
C ILE A 143 -4.03 -1.97 11.41
N GLN A 144 -3.82 -1.06 12.36
CA GLN A 144 -4.54 -1.07 13.63
C GLN A 144 -6.04 -0.87 13.43
N ALA A 145 -6.46 0.06 12.56
CA ALA A 145 -7.86 0.30 12.23
C ALA A 145 -8.51 -0.94 11.61
N ALA A 146 -7.80 -1.64 10.71
CA ALA A 146 -8.30 -2.89 10.14
C ALA A 146 -8.39 -4.01 11.19
N LYS A 147 -7.38 -4.19 12.04
CA LYS A 147 -7.36 -5.28 13.04
C LYS A 147 -8.33 -5.09 14.20
N ASN A 148 -8.58 -3.85 14.61
CA ASN A 148 -9.41 -3.53 15.78
C ASN A 148 -10.87 -3.20 15.41
N SER A 149 -11.31 -3.55 14.20
CA SER A 149 -12.70 -3.32 13.81
C SER A 149 -13.65 -4.29 14.54
N ASP A 150 -14.94 -3.94 14.59
CA ASP A 150 -15.98 -4.82 15.14
C ASP A 150 -16.13 -6.13 14.34
N HIS A 151 -15.56 -6.20 13.15
CA HIS A 151 -15.47 -7.41 12.36
C HIS A 151 -14.12 -8.08 12.59
N THR A 152 -14.12 -9.36 12.91
CA THR A 152 -12.87 -10.13 12.95
C THR A 152 -12.36 -10.36 11.53
N PRO A 153 -11.15 -9.91 11.17
CA PRO A 153 -10.58 -10.18 9.85
C PRO A 153 -10.31 -11.68 9.67
N SER A 154 -10.51 -12.22 8.47
CA SER A 154 -10.13 -13.59 8.16
C SER A 154 -8.61 -13.81 8.31
N PRO A 155 -8.15 -15.07 8.47
CA PRO A 155 -6.72 -15.39 8.49
C PRO A 155 -5.97 -14.88 7.25
N SER A 156 -6.59 -14.91 6.08
CA SER A 156 -6.00 -14.40 4.83
C SER A 156 -5.84 -12.89 4.84
N LEU A 157 -6.81 -12.15 5.39
CA LEU A 157 -6.73 -10.69 5.52
C LEU A 157 -5.69 -10.29 6.58
N LEU A 158 -5.60 -11.02 7.68
CA LEU A 158 -4.54 -10.83 8.68
C LEU A 158 -3.15 -11.07 8.07
N ALA A 159 -2.99 -12.14 7.28
CA ALA A 159 -1.73 -12.44 6.60
C ALA A 159 -1.31 -11.33 5.61
N LEU A 160 -2.27 -10.70 4.93
CA LEU A 160 -2.01 -9.53 4.09
C LEU A 160 -1.49 -8.34 4.91
N LEU A 161 -2.17 -8.00 6.01
CA LEU A 161 -1.79 -6.90 6.89
C LEU A 161 -0.42 -7.15 7.55
N ASP A 162 -0.15 -8.40 7.95
CA ASP A 162 1.13 -8.80 8.53
C ASP A 162 2.26 -8.76 7.49
N SER A 163 1.97 -9.15 6.23
CA SER A 163 2.93 -9.03 5.13
C SER A 163 3.30 -7.57 4.84
N LEU A 164 2.30 -6.67 4.85
CA LEU A 164 2.54 -5.23 4.72
C LEU A 164 3.39 -4.70 5.86
N ASN A 165 3.04 -5.03 7.12
CA ASN A 165 3.79 -4.60 8.30
C ASN A 165 5.24 -5.10 8.27
N ALA A 166 5.43 -6.40 7.98
CA ALA A 166 6.74 -7.01 7.94
C ALA A 166 7.61 -6.40 6.83
N PHE A 167 7.02 -6.10 5.67
CA PHE A 167 7.70 -5.41 4.58
C PHE A 167 8.18 -4.03 5.02
N ILE A 168 7.28 -3.17 5.52
CA ILE A 168 7.66 -1.81 5.96
C ILE A 168 8.75 -1.83 7.04
N ASN A 169 8.64 -2.70 8.05
CA ASN A 169 9.64 -2.79 9.12
C ASN A 169 11.01 -3.31 8.63
N THR A 170 11.01 -4.25 7.68
CA THR A 170 12.25 -4.72 7.05
C THR A 170 12.90 -3.58 6.27
N GLU A 171 12.11 -2.82 5.51
CA GLU A 171 12.62 -1.72 4.69
C GLU A 171 13.12 -0.53 5.53
N LEU A 172 12.57 -0.30 6.73
CA LEU A 172 13.05 0.71 7.68
C LEU A 172 14.39 0.34 8.34
N SER A 173 14.68 -0.96 8.42
CA SER A 173 15.89 -1.51 9.03
C SER A 173 17.07 -1.64 8.06
N ASN A 174 16.83 -1.45 6.76
CA ASN A 174 17.83 -1.47 5.68
C ASN A 174 18.37 -0.07 5.37
#